data_AF-A0A7C3SHM0-F1
#
_entry.id   AF-A0A7C3SHM0-F1
#
_cell.length_a   1.000
_cell.length_b   1.000
_cell.length_c   1.000
_cell.angle_alpha   90.00
_cell.angle_beta   90.00
_cell.angle_gamma   90.00
#
_symmetry.space_group_name_H-M   'P 1'
#
loop_
_entity.id
_entity.type
_entity.pdbx_description
1 polymer ?
#
loop_
_entity_poly.entity_id
_entity_poly.type
_entity_poly.pdbx_seq_one_letter_code
_entity_poly.pdbx_strand_id
1 'polypeptide(L)'
;MRSRRPPRRQRPPAARTLDLKKLAAWRLERGLTLAQVQELTGIPRSTLCDFEQGRTVLQLHKLLDIIRLYELDLFELAALFRLKVASPGHLRLFRSACEQTGRSGQEALEDLIIRFYLENSSVAHHLKK
;
A
#
# COMPACT_ATOMS: atom_id res chain seq x y z
N MET A 1 -42.76 12.41 -6.76
CA MET A 1 -41.64 12.02 -5.87
C MET A 1 -40.37 11.85 -6.71
N ARG A 2 -39.39 12.76 -6.60
CA ARG A 2 -38.09 12.59 -7.29
C ARG A 2 -37.16 11.80 -6.37
N SER A 3 -36.81 10.58 -6.73
CA SER A 3 -35.81 9.78 -6.03
C SER A 3 -34.47 10.50 -6.08
N ARG A 4 -34.01 11.01 -4.93
CA ARG A 4 -32.67 11.57 -4.80
C ARG A 4 -31.68 10.41 -5.00
N ARG A 5 -30.98 10.39 -6.13
CA ARG A 5 -29.82 9.50 -6.32
C ARG A 5 -28.88 9.72 -5.13
N PRO A 6 -28.43 8.66 -4.43
CA PRO A 6 -27.49 8.82 -3.34
C PRO A 6 -26.23 9.54 -3.87
N PRO A 7 -25.62 10.44 -3.08
CA PRO A 7 -24.41 11.13 -3.49
C PRO A 7 -23.36 10.09 -3.87
N ARG A 8 -22.69 10.29 -5.01
CA ARG A 8 -21.54 9.46 -5.41
C ARG A 8 -20.56 9.47 -4.25
N ARG A 9 -20.35 8.32 -3.59
CA ARG A 9 -19.31 8.16 -2.58
C ARG A 9 -18.00 8.65 -3.20
N GLN A 10 -17.50 9.79 -2.74
CA GLN A 10 -16.21 10.31 -3.18
C GLN A 10 -15.18 9.25 -2.81
N ARG A 11 -14.45 8.72 -3.79
CA ARG A 11 -13.43 7.71 -3.55
C ARG A 11 -12.38 8.31 -2.60
N PRO A 12 -12.03 7.64 -1.49
CA PRO A 12 -11.03 8.15 -0.57
C PRO A 12 -9.64 8.25 -1.24
N PRO A 13 -8.75 9.12 -0.73
CA PRO A 13 -7.53 9.53 -1.43
C PRO A 13 -6.46 8.45 -1.63
N ALA A 14 -6.60 7.25 -1.04
CA ALA A 14 -5.59 6.19 -1.15
C ALA A 14 -5.37 5.66 -2.57
N ALA A 15 -6.34 5.86 -3.47
CA ALA A 15 -6.19 5.54 -4.89
C ALA A 15 -5.12 6.40 -5.62
N ARG A 16 -4.55 7.42 -4.97
CA ARG A 16 -3.51 8.28 -5.57
C ARG A 16 -2.10 7.71 -5.41
N THR A 17 -1.82 7.03 -4.30
CA THR A 17 -0.46 6.61 -3.93
C THR A 17 -0.18 5.14 -4.25
N LEU A 18 -1.18 4.26 -4.10
CA LEU A 18 -1.02 2.83 -4.32
C LEU A 18 -1.62 2.36 -5.66
N ASP A 19 -0.95 1.43 -6.32
CA ASP A 19 -1.50 0.70 -7.45
C ASP A 19 -2.29 -0.55 -6.99
N LEU A 20 -3.51 -0.30 -6.50
CA LEU A 20 -4.39 -1.34 -5.94
C LEU A 20 -4.84 -2.37 -6.99
N LYS A 21 -4.77 -2.04 -8.28
CA LYS A 21 -5.02 -3.01 -9.36
C LYS A 21 -3.92 -4.06 -9.44
N LYS A 22 -2.65 -3.64 -9.32
CA LYS A 22 -1.52 -4.57 -9.25
C LYS A 22 -1.59 -5.43 -8.00
N LEU A 23 -1.94 -4.84 -6.86
CA LEU A 23 -2.10 -5.60 -5.62
C LEU A 23 -3.11 -6.74 -5.74
N ALA A 24 -4.27 -6.48 -6.37
CA ALA A 24 -5.29 -7.49 -6.62
C ALA A 24 -4.81 -8.56 -7.63
N ALA A 25 -4.05 -8.17 -8.66
CA ALA A 25 -3.47 -9.10 -9.62
C ALA A 25 -2.45 -10.04 -8.95
N TRP A 26 -1.53 -9.51 -8.16
CA TRP A 26 -0.56 -10.28 -7.40
C TRP A 26 -1.20 -11.27 -6.43
N ARG A 27 -2.27 -10.86 -5.74
CA ARG A 27 -3.05 -11.79 -4.90
C ARG A 27 -3.54 -12.99 -5.72
N LEU A 28 -4.10 -12.75 -6.90
CA LEU A 28 -4.64 -13.79 -7.77
C LEU A 28 -3.54 -14.68 -8.36
N GLU A 29 -2.40 -14.11 -8.76
CA GLU A 29 -1.23 -14.85 -9.25
C GLU A 29 -0.67 -15.82 -8.20
N ARG A 30 -0.78 -15.45 -6.92
CA ARG A 30 -0.41 -16.29 -5.77
C ARG A 30 -1.50 -17.28 -5.34
N GLY A 31 -2.59 -17.36 -6.09
CA GLY A 31 -3.70 -18.27 -5.83
C GLY A 31 -4.51 -17.95 -4.57
N LEU A 32 -4.36 -16.74 -4.02
CA LEU A 32 -5.03 -16.35 -2.77
C LEU A 32 -6.43 -15.81 -3.04
N THR A 33 -7.43 -16.42 -2.42
CA THR A 33 -8.80 -15.89 -2.37
C THR A 33 -8.94 -14.82 -1.30
N LEU A 34 -9.94 -13.93 -1.43
CA LEU A 34 -10.23 -12.95 -0.37
C LEU A 34 -10.63 -13.61 0.96
N ALA A 35 -11.12 -14.85 0.94
CA ALA A 35 -11.43 -15.61 2.15
C ALA A 35 -10.14 -16.04 2.88
N GLN A 36 -9.17 -16.59 2.14
CA GLN A 36 -7.86 -16.96 2.70
C GLN A 36 -7.12 -15.73 3.24
N VAL A 37 -7.16 -14.60 2.53
CA VAL A 37 -6.54 -13.36 3.03
C VAL A 37 -7.22 -12.90 4.32
N GLN A 38 -8.55 -13.00 4.44
CA GLN A 38 -9.25 -12.71 5.68
C GLN A 38 -8.79 -13.63 6.82
N GLU A 39 -8.69 -14.93 6.58
CA GLU A 39 -8.26 -15.90 7.60
C GLU A 39 -6.84 -15.60 8.10
N LEU A 40 -5.93 -15.21 7.21
CA LEU A 40 -4.52 -14.99 7.53
C LEU A 40 -4.23 -13.60 8.12
N THR A 41 -5.04 -12.59 7.81
CA THR A 41 -4.82 -11.19 8.24
C THR A 41 -5.86 -10.66 9.22
N GLY A 42 -6.98 -11.37 9.40
CA GLY A 42 -8.14 -10.89 10.15
C GLY A 42 -8.90 -9.73 9.49
N ILE A 43 -8.52 -9.31 8.28
CA ILE A 43 -9.17 -8.20 7.57
C ILE A 43 -10.46 -8.72 6.92
N PRO A 44 -11.64 -8.13 7.20
CA PRO A 44 -12.89 -8.61 6.62
C PRO A 44 -12.88 -8.63 5.09
N ARG A 45 -13.45 -9.68 4.49
CA ARG A 45 -13.55 -9.85 3.04
C ARG A 45 -14.17 -8.65 2.34
N SER A 46 -15.19 -8.04 2.94
CA SER A 46 -15.84 -6.82 2.44
C SER A 46 -14.86 -5.65 2.39
N THR A 47 -14.07 -5.46 3.45
CA THR A 47 -13.03 -4.43 3.53
C THR A 47 -11.93 -4.67 2.50
N LEU A 48 -11.47 -5.91 2.31
CA LEU A 48 -10.48 -6.25 1.29
C LEU A 48 -11.00 -5.96 -0.12
N CYS A 49 -12.25 -6.34 -0.41
CA CYS A 49 -12.90 -6.06 -1.68
C CYS A 49 -13.02 -4.54 -1.95
N ASP A 50 -13.46 -3.77 -0.95
CA ASP A 50 -13.52 -2.31 -1.05
C ASP A 50 -12.12 -1.69 -1.20
N PHE A 51 -11.11 -2.27 -0.55
CA PHE A 51 -9.72 -1.79 -0.62
C PHE A 51 -9.13 -2.01 -2.01
N GLU A 52 -9.20 -3.23 -2.56
CA GLU A 52 -8.71 -3.53 -3.92
C GLU A 52 -9.38 -2.66 -5.00
N GLN A 53 -10.62 -2.25 -4.76
CA GLN A 53 -11.38 -1.38 -5.67
C GLN A 53 -11.15 0.13 -5.41
N GLY A 54 -10.27 0.48 -4.48
CA GLY A 54 -9.95 1.86 -4.12
C GLY A 54 -11.13 2.62 -3.50
N ARG A 55 -12.05 1.90 -2.84
CA ARG A 55 -13.22 2.46 -2.15
C ARG A 55 -12.96 2.73 -0.68
N THR A 56 -11.93 2.12 -0.10
CA THR A 56 -11.49 2.34 1.30
C THR A 56 -9.96 2.39 1.41
N VAL A 57 -9.46 2.77 2.59
CA VAL A 57 -8.03 2.80 2.93
C VAL A 57 -7.79 1.86 4.09
N LEU A 58 -6.74 1.05 4.01
CA LEU A 58 -6.29 0.24 5.16
C LEU A 58 -5.34 1.05 6.03
N GLN A 59 -5.37 0.76 7.33
CA GLN A 59 -4.32 1.21 8.25
C GLN A 59 -2.97 0.61 7.84
N LEU A 60 -1.88 1.32 8.09
CA LEU A 60 -0.54 0.93 7.66
C LEU A 60 -0.19 -0.51 8.07
N HIS A 61 -0.43 -0.89 9.33
CA HIS A 61 -0.12 -2.25 9.80
C HIS A 61 -0.84 -3.33 8.97
N LYS A 62 -2.12 -3.12 8.65
CA LYS A 62 -2.90 -4.04 7.80
C LYS A 62 -2.39 -4.10 6.37
N LEU A 63 -1.90 -2.98 5.84
CA LEU A 63 -1.26 -2.96 4.52
C LEU A 63 0.06 -3.74 4.54
N LEU A 64 0.88 -3.57 5.59
CA LEU A 64 2.12 -4.34 5.75
C LEU A 64 1.86 -5.83 5.92
N ASP A 65 0.80 -6.22 6.63
CA ASP A 65 0.40 -7.63 6.76
C ASP A 65 0.05 -8.23 5.40
N ILE A 66 -0.65 -7.47 4.54
CA ILE A 66 -0.95 -7.90 3.16
C ILE A 66 0.34 -8.00 2.32
N ILE A 67 1.22 -7.00 2.38
CA ILE A 67 2.49 -6.98 1.63
C ILE A 67 3.34 -8.20 1.99
N ARG A 68 3.42 -8.52 3.29
CA ARG A 68 4.16 -9.68 3.81
C ARG A 68 3.49 -10.99 3.43
N LEU A 69 2.16 -11.08 3.56
CA LEU A 69 1.41 -12.27 3.14
C LEU A 69 1.58 -12.56 1.64
N TYR A 70 1.65 -11.52 0.83
CA TYR A 70 1.88 -11.69 -0.60
C TYR A 70 3.36 -11.84 -0.92
N GLU A 71 4.27 -11.75 0.04
CA GLU A 71 5.71 -11.87 -0.23
C GLU A 71 6.14 -10.99 -1.41
N LEU A 72 5.70 -9.72 -1.41
CA LEU A 72 6.03 -8.82 -2.51
C LEU A 72 7.53 -8.55 -2.55
N ASP A 73 8.14 -8.72 -3.71
CA ASP A 73 9.55 -8.42 -3.90
C ASP A 73 9.81 -6.90 -3.96
N LEU A 74 11.09 -6.51 -4.03
CA LEU A 74 11.50 -5.11 -4.10
C LEU A 74 10.85 -4.33 -5.25
N PHE A 75 10.73 -4.95 -6.42
CA PHE A 75 10.22 -4.31 -7.63
C PHE A 75 8.69 -4.23 -7.62
N GLU A 76 8.02 -5.26 -7.11
CA GLU A 76 6.59 -5.27 -6.84
C GLU A 76 6.25 -4.21 -5.79
N LEU A 77 7.01 -4.12 -4.72
CA LEU A 77 6.83 -3.09 -3.69
C LEU A 77 7.03 -1.69 -4.30
N ALA A 78 8.10 -1.46 -5.05
CA ALA A 78 8.30 -0.18 -5.73
C ALA A 78 7.14 0.16 -6.69
N ALA A 79 6.65 -0.83 -7.44
CA ALA A 79 5.52 -0.68 -8.35
C ALA A 79 4.20 -0.40 -7.60
N LEU A 80 3.96 -1.05 -6.46
CA LEU A 80 2.80 -0.84 -5.61
C LEU A 80 2.72 0.63 -5.18
N PHE A 81 3.83 1.20 -4.73
CA PHE A 81 3.91 2.60 -4.29
C PHE A 81 4.15 3.57 -5.44
N ARG A 82 4.10 3.10 -6.70
CA ARG A 82 4.32 3.89 -7.92
C ARG A 82 5.63 4.68 -7.89
N LEU A 83 6.64 4.12 -7.23
CA LEU A 83 7.95 4.73 -7.12
C LEU A 83 8.65 4.68 -8.47
N LYS A 84 9.23 5.81 -8.85
CA LYS A 84 10.02 5.92 -10.07
C LYS A 84 11.43 6.35 -9.71
N VAL A 85 12.40 5.70 -10.32
CA VAL A 85 13.78 6.13 -10.27
C VAL A 85 13.90 7.41 -11.09
N ALA A 86 14.10 8.54 -10.41
CA ALA A 86 14.24 9.84 -11.08
C ALA A 86 15.51 9.92 -11.95
N SER A 87 16.59 9.26 -11.53
CA SER A 87 17.82 9.14 -12.33
C SER A 87 18.67 7.94 -11.90
N PRO A 88 19.56 7.42 -12.78
CA PRO A 88 20.49 6.36 -12.41
C PRO A 88 21.41 6.70 -11.22
N GLY A 89 21.67 7.99 -10.98
CA GLY A 89 22.45 8.46 -9.83
C GLY A 89 21.78 8.12 -8.49
N HIS A 90 20.45 8.22 -8.40
CA HIS A 90 19.70 7.88 -7.19
C HIS A 90 19.78 6.39 -6.85
N LEU A 91 19.84 5.50 -7.85
CA LEU A 91 20.04 4.07 -7.59
C LEU A 91 21.44 3.78 -7.02
N ARG A 92 22.47 4.48 -7.49
CA ARG A 92 23.82 4.36 -6.94
C ARG A 92 23.87 4.82 -5.49
N LEU A 93 23.25 5.97 -5.18
CA LEU A 93 23.16 6.49 -3.82
C LEU A 93 22.37 5.54 -2.91
N PHE A 94 21.23 5.04 -3.37
CA PHE A 94 20.41 4.08 -2.64
C PHE A 94 21.19 2.80 -2.31
N ARG A 95 21.90 2.24 -3.31
CA ARG A 95 22.73 1.05 -3.12
C ARG A 95 23.84 1.29 -2.11
N SER A 96 24.56 2.41 -2.23
CA SER A 96 25.63 2.77 -1.30
C SER A 96 25.10 2.95 0.13
N ALA A 97 23.92 3.54 0.31
CA ALA A 97 23.28 3.67 1.62
C ALA A 97 22.87 2.30 2.21
N CYS A 98 22.37 1.38 1.38
CA CYS A 98 22.06 0.01 1.81
C CYS A 98 23.33 -0.71 2.29
N GLU A 99 24.42 -0.61 1.52
CA GLU A 99 25.72 -1.21 1.87
C GLU A 99 26.28 -0.64 3.19
N GLN A 100 26.21 0.68 3.39
CA GLN A 100 26.69 1.34 4.61
C GLN A 100 25.87 0.98 5.86
N THR A 101 24.57 0.74 5.70
CA THR A 101 23.68 0.42 6.81
C THR A 101 23.53 -1.08 7.08
N GLY A 102 24.09 -1.93 6.20
CA GLY A 102 23.91 -3.38 6.27
C GLY A 102 22.47 -3.84 6.04
N ARG A 103 21.60 -2.97 5.51
CA ARG A 103 20.19 -3.29 5.24
C ARG A 103 20.01 -3.71 3.79
N SER A 104 19.10 -4.65 3.56
CA SER A 104 18.64 -4.97 2.21
C SER A 104 17.86 -3.79 1.61
N GLY A 105 17.82 -3.73 0.27
CA GLY A 105 17.00 -2.74 -0.43
C GLY A 105 15.53 -2.84 -0.06
N GLN A 106 15.05 -4.05 0.25
CA GLN A 106 13.66 -4.28 0.68
C GLN A 106 13.40 -3.67 2.05
N GLU A 107 14.24 -3.94 3.04
CA GLU A 107 14.12 -3.35 4.38
C GLU A 107 14.19 -1.82 4.34
N ALA A 108 15.07 -1.27 3.50
CA ALA A 108 15.19 0.17 3.31
C ALA A 108 13.90 0.78 2.71
N LEU A 109 13.26 0.08 1.77
CA LEU A 109 12.00 0.51 1.16
C LEU A 109 10.82 0.37 2.12
N GLU A 110 10.75 -0.71 2.90
CA GLU A 110 9.75 -0.87 3.96
C GLU A 110 9.86 0.25 5.01
N ASP A 111 11.08 0.59 5.46
CA ASP A 111 11.32 1.70 6.39
C ASP A 111 10.90 3.05 5.78
N LEU A 112 11.20 3.30 4.50
CA LEU A 112 10.74 4.49 3.79
C LEU A 112 9.21 4.60 3.79
N ILE A 113 8.51 3.49 3.50
CA ILE A 113 7.05 3.43 3.50
C ILE A 113 6.51 3.74 4.90
N ILE A 114 7.09 3.13 5.93
CA ILE A 114 6.68 3.36 7.33
C ILE A 114 6.84 4.83 7.70
N ARG A 115 8.01 5.42 7.44
CA ARG A 115 8.27 6.84 7.74
C ARG A 115 7.33 7.77 6.99
N PHE A 116 7.15 7.55 5.69
CA PHE A 116 6.22 8.34 4.88
C PHE A 116 4.79 8.25 5.43
N TYR A 117 4.32 7.06 5.80
CA TYR A 117 2.98 6.91 6.36
C TYR A 117 2.85 7.50 7.76
N LEU A 118 3.85 7.39 8.63
CA LEU A 118 3.82 7.98 9.98
C LEU A 118 3.81 9.51 9.91
N GLU A 119 4.66 10.11 9.08
CA GLU A 119 4.73 11.55 8.89
C GLU A 119 3.41 12.09 8.32
N ASN A 120 2.83 11.44 7.32
CA ASN A 120 1.55 11.87 6.73
C ASN A 120 0.32 11.54 7.59
N SER A 121 0.40 10.56 8.50
CA SER A 121 -0.68 10.26 9.47
C SER A 121 -0.69 11.23 10.64
N SER A 122 0.48 11.72 11.07
CA SER A 122 0.63 12.78 12.08
C SER A 122 0.01 14.10 11.62
N VAL A 123 0.22 14.47 10.35
CA VAL A 123 -0.39 15.67 9.75
C VAL A 123 -1.93 15.58 9.71
N ALA A 124 -2.50 14.37 9.57
CA ALA A 124 -3.95 14.16 9.59
C ALA A 124 -4.59 14.36 10.98
N HIS A 125 -3.83 14.21 12.07
CA HIS A 125 -4.31 14.46 13.43
C HIS A 125 -4.31 15.94 13.82
N HIS A 126 -3.58 16.80 13.10
CA HIS A 126 -3.53 18.25 13.36
C HIS A 126 -4.58 19.08 12.60
N LEU A 127 -5.38 18.47 11.71
CA LEU A 127 -6.46 19.15 10.97
C LEU A 127 -7.87 18.83 11.48
N LYS A 128 -7.97 18.23 12.67
CA LYS A 128 -9.23 18.11 13.41
C LYS A 128 -9.10 18.76 14.79
N LYS A 129 -9.13 20.09 14.80
CA LYS A 129 -9.59 20.89 15.94
C LYS A 129 -10.51 21.97 15.39
#